data_AF-A0A3B9WXR1-F1
#
_entry.id   AF-A0A3B9WXR1-F1
#
_cell.length_a   1.000
_cell.length_b   1.000
_cell.length_c   1.000
_cell.angle_alpha   90.00
_cell.angle_beta   90.00
_cell.angle_gamma   90.00
#
_symmetry.space_group_name_H-M   'P 1'
#
loop_
_entity.id
_entity.type
_entity.pdbx_description
1 polymer ?
#
loop_
_entity_poly.entity_id
_entity_poly.type
_entity_poly.pdbx_seq_one_letter_code
_entity_poly.pdbx_strand_id
1 'polypeptide(L)'
;MQALNADYTGLNESMIRMGELILKMVKAVDALEENVDRLDISWSGEANVQFMLAFYDDFNRMRTLIENMLRFKRNLRTVIFEYQKSEALVSEKVKEVKL
;
A
#
# COMPACT_ATOMS: atom_id res chain seq x y z
N MET A 1 -32.79 -10.12 -14.24
CA MET A 1 -32.32 -9.44 -13.02
C MET A 1 -30.80 -9.43 -13.10
N GLN A 2 -30.19 -8.30 -13.47
CA GLN A 2 -28.73 -8.21 -13.52
C GLN A 2 -28.22 -8.26 -12.09
N ALA A 3 -27.43 -9.28 -11.76
CA ALA A 3 -26.72 -9.32 -10.50
C ALA A 3 -25.71 -8.16 -10.50
N LEU A 4 -25.73 -7.33 -9.45
CA LEU A 4 -24.52 -6.64 -9.02
C LEU A 4 -23.47 -7.75 -8.84
N ASN A 5 -22.45 -7.74 -9.69
CA ASN A 5 -21.44 -8.80 -9.70
C ASN A 5 -20.08 -8.10 -9.74
N ALA A 6 -19.72 -7.50 -8.61
CA ALA A 6 -18.35 -7.03 -8.44
C ALA A 6 -17.44 -8.27 -8.38
N ASP A 7 -16.36 -8.25 -9.16
CA ASP A 7 -15.34 -9.32 -9.12
C ASP A 7 -14.49 -9.19 -7.85
N TYR A 8 -15.05 -9.65 -6.72
CA TYR A 8 -14.37 -9.64 -5.43
C TYR A 8 -13.12 -10.52 -5.42
N THR A 9 -13.10 -11.57 -6.22
CA THR A 9 -11.96 -12.46 -6.34
C THR A 9 -10.79 -11.71 -6.98
N GLY A 10 -11.00 -11.09 -8.15
CA GLY A 10 -9.99 -10.28 -8.83
C GLY A 10 -9.55 -9.06 -8.02
N LEU A 11 -10.45 -8.42 -7.27
CA LEU A 11 -10.12 -7.34 -6.35
C LEU A 11 -9.23 -7.83 -5.19
N ASN A 12 -9.57 -8.97 -4.56
CA ASN A 12 -8.76 -9.55 -3.49
C ASN A 12 -7.36 -9.96 -3.98
N GLU A 13 -7.27 -10.60 -5.14
CA GLU A 13 -5.97 -10.93 -5.75
C GLU A 13 -5.13 -9.68 -6.01
N SER A 14 -5.74 -8.62 -6.53
CA SER A 14 -5.05 -7.36 -6.78
C SER A 14 -4.56 -6.70 -5.49
N MET A 15 -5.32 -6.78 -4.40
CA MET A 15 -4.89 -6.32 -3.07
C MET A 15 -3.74 -7.15 -2.50
N ILE A 16 -3.73 -8.46 -2.73
CA ILE A 16 -2.62 -9.35 -2.33
C ILE A 16 -1.35 -8.93 -3.08
N ARG A 17 -1.42 -8.83 -4.41
CA ARG A 17 -0.31 -8.38 -5.27
C ARG A 17 0.21 -7.00 -4.85
N MET A 18 -0.69 -6.05 -4.56
CA MET A 18 -0.30 -4.74 -4.03
C MET A 18 0.45 -4.87 -2.70
N GLY A 19 0.00 -5.73 -1.79
CA GLY A 19 0.68 -6.00 -0.53
C GLY A 19 2.10 -6.55 -0.71
N GLU A 20 2.28 -7.48 -1.66
CA GLU A 20 3.59 -8.05 -1.98
C GLU A 20 4.54 -7.00 -2.57
N LEU A 21 4.04 -6.15 -3.46
CA LEU A 21 4.84 -5.06 -4.05
C LEU A 21 5.27 -4.03 -3.00
N ILE A 22 4.35 -3.62 -2.11
CA ILE A 22 4.68 -2.72 -1.00
C ILE A 22 5.74 -3.35 -0.10
N LEU A 23 5.62 -4.65 0.21
CA LEU A 23 6.62 -5.35 1.03
C LEU A 23 8.00 -5.40 0.37
N LYS A 24 8.05 -5.60 -0.96
CA LYS A 24 9.32 -5.53 -1.72
C LYS A 24 9.94 -4.14 -1.66
N MET A 25 9.12 -3.09 -1.74
CA MET A 25 9.59 -1.70 -1.61
C MET A 25 10.14 -1.41 -0.21
N VAL A 26 9.45 -1.85 0.84
CA VAL A 26 9.94 -1.72 2.23
C VAL A 26 11.33 -2.35 2.36
N LYS A 27 11.49 -3.60 1.94
CA LYS A 27 12.79 -4.29 2.01
C LYS A 27 13.89 -3.58 1.22
N ALA A 28 13.56 -3.03 0.06
CA ALA A 28 14.52 -2.30 -0.76
C ALA A 28 14.96 -0.98 -0.10
N VAL A 29 14.02 -0.27 0.54
CA VAL A 29 14.30 0.96 1.29
C VAL A 29 15.13 0.66 2.54
N ASP A 30 14.77 -0.37 3.31
CA ASP A 30 15.55 -0.78 4.49
C ASP A 30 17.00 -1.15 4.11
N ALA A 31 17.17 -1.94 3.03
CA ALA A 31 18.50 -2.30 2.54
C ALA A 31 19.29 -1.08 2.02
N LEU A 32 18.62 -0.07 1.49
CA LEU A 32 19.27 1.17 1.06
C LEU A 32 19.74 1.98 2.27
N GLU A 33 18.91 2.09 3.33
CA GLU A 33 19.26 2.73 4.60
C GLU A 33 20.53 2.09 5.20
N GLU A 34 20.54 0.76 5.33
CA GLU A 34 21.70 0.03 5.86
C GLU A 34 23.00 0.28 5.06
N ASN A 35 22.90 0.36 3.74
CA ASN A 35 24.06 0.60 2.89
C ASN A 35 24.57 2.03 3.00
N VAL A 36 23.67 3.01 3.16
CA VAL A 36 24.06 4.40 3.35
C VAL A 36 24.64 4.64 4.73
N ASP A 37 24.11 4.02 5.78
CA ASP A 37 24.70 4.10 7.13
C ASP A 37 26.15 3.57 7.14
N ARG A 38 26.42 2.49 6.39
CA ARG A 38 27.79 1.97 6.21
C ARG A 38 28.67 2.94 5.43
N LEU A 39 28.13 3.57 4.39
CA LEU A 39 28.86 4.58 3.62
C LEU A 39 29.24 5.76 4.52
N ASP A 40 28.35 6.21 5.38
CA ASP A 40 28.57 7.34 6.30
C ASP A 40 29.74 7.11 7.24
N ILE A 41 29.83 5.91 7.81
CA ILE A 41 30.94 5.51 8.68
C ILE A 41 32.29 5.54 7.93
N SER A 42 32.28 5.16 6.64
CA SER A 42 33.50 4.96 5.85
C SER A 42 33.98 6.20 5.08
N TRP A 43 33.10 7.15 4.82
CA TRP A 43 33.37 8.30 3.97
C TRP A 43 33.23 9.60 4.76
N SER A 44 34.34 10.28 5.02
CA SER A 44 34.36 11.54 5.76
C SER A 44 34.56 12.77 4.87
N GLY A 45 34.18 13.94 5.40
CA GLY A 45 34.39 15.24 4.77
C GLY A 45 33.09 15.91 4.29
N GLU A 46 33.20 17.17 3.87
CA GLU A 46 32.05 18.00 3.48
C GLU A 46 31.18 17.37 2.38
N ALA A 47 31.80 16.67 1.41
CA ALA A 47 31.08 16.01 0.34
C ALA A 47 30.17 14.86 0.84
N ASN A 48 30.61 14.11 1.86
CA ASN A 48 29.75 13.11 2.52
C ASN A 48 28.56 13.81 3.20
N VAL A 49 28.80 14.88 3.95
CA VAL A 49 27.73 15.61 4.67
C VAL A 49 26.66 16.10 3.70
N GLN A 50 27.06 16.72 2.59
CA GLN A 50 26.12 17.20 1.57
C GLN A 50 25.37 16.05 0.88
N PHE A 51 26.05 14.93 0.62
CA PHE A 51 25.42 13.73 0.09
C PHE A 51 24.37 13.17 1.06
N MET A 52 24.71 13.01 2.34
CA MET A 52 23.79 12.46 3.35
C MET A 52 22.55 13.33 3.53
N LEU A 53 22.71 14.66 3.54
CA LEU A 53 21.58 15.58 3.61
C LEU A 53 20.60 15.41 2.44
N ALA A 54 21.13 15.36 1.21
CA ALA A 54 20.30 15.14 0.02
C ALA A 54 19.67 13.75 0.01
N PHE A 55 20.43 12.72 0.40
CA PHE A 55 19.94 11.35 0.46
C PHE A 55 18.79 11.22 1.46
N TYR A 56 18.93 11.73 2.69
CA TYR A 56 17.88 11.58 3.71
C TYR A 56 16.59 12.32 3.35
N ASP A 57 16.65 13.45 2.62
CA ASP A 57 15.45 14.13 2.10
C ASP A 57 14.66 13.21 1.14
N ASP A 58 15.33 12.65 0.14
CA ASP A 58 14.69 11.74 -0.81
C ASP A 58 14.27 10.41 -0.18
N PHE A 59 15.07 9.89 0.76
CA PHE A 59 14.75 8.71 1.54
C PHE A 59 13.47 8.86 2.36
N ASN A 60 13.30 10.00 3.03
CA ASN A 60 12.10 10.31 3.80
C ASN A 60 10.85 10.41 2.91
N ARG A 61 10.99 10.93 1.69
CA ARG A 61 9.90 10.95 0.69
C ARG A 61 9.51 9.53 0.27
N MET A 62 10.47 8.63 0.06
CA MET A 62 10.20 7.22 -0.24
C MET A 62 9.47 6.51 0.92
N ARG A 63 9.87 6.75 2.17
CA ARG A 63 9.16 6.21 3.35
C ARG A 63 7.72 6.71 3.41
N THR A 64 7.51 8.00 3.18
CA THR A 64 6.16 8.60 3.14
C THR A 64 5.30 7.98 2.05
N LEU A 65 5.86 7.73 0.86
CA LEU A 65 5.15 7.04 -0.22
C LEU A 65 4.72 5.62 0.19
N ILE A 66 5.60 4.86 0.85
CA ILE A 66 5.29 3.53 1.37
C ILE A 66 4.14 3.58 2.38
N GLU A 67 4.18 4.51 3.33
CA GLU A 67 3.10 4.71 4.30
C GLU A 67 1.76 5.04 3.62
N ASN A 68 1.79 5.91 2.61
CA ASN A 68 0.61 6.27 1.83
C ASN A 68 0.04 5.06 1.08
N MET A 69 0.88 4.20 0.50
CA MET A 69 0.42 2.97 -0.14
C MET A 69 -0.19 1.97 0.85
N LEU A 70 0.39 1.84 2.05
CA LEU A 70 -0.19 1.01 3.12
C LEU A 70 -1.56 1.53 3.57
N ARG A 71 -1.70 2.85 3.71
CA ARG A 71 -2.99 3.50 4.01
C ARG A 71 -4.00 3.29 2.88
N PHE A 72 -3.58 3.48 1.64
CA PHE A 72 -4.43 3.26 0.47
C PHE A 72 -4.96 1.81 0.40
N LYS A 73 -4.07 0.82 0.59
CA LYS A 73 -4.46 -0.60 0.66
C LYS A 73 -5.51 -0.86 1.75
N ARG A 74 -5.36 -0.23 2.93
CA ARG A 74 -6.33 -0.34 4.02
C ARG A 74 -7.68 0.26 3.64
N ASN A 75 -7.68 1.45 3.05
CA ASN A 75 -8.91 2.12 2.60
C ASN A 75 -9.64 1.28 1.54
N LEU A 76 -8.90 0.71 0.58
CA LEU A 76 -9.48 -0.16 -0.44
C LEU A 76 -10.16 -1.38 0.17
N ARG A 77 -9.54 -2.00 1.18
CA ARG A 77 -10.14 -3.12 1.92
C ARG A 77 -11.44 -2.71 2.62
N THR A 78 -11.49 -1.53 3.23
CA THR A 78 -12.71 -0.99 3.86
C THR A 78 -13.81 -0.78 2.82
N VAL A 79 -13.49 -0.19 1.67
CA VAL A 79 -14.47 0.03 0.60
C VAL A 79 -15.05 -1.29 0.07
N ILE A 80 -14.20 -2.31 -0.13
CA ILE A 80 -14.65 -3.64 -0.56
C ILE A 80 -15.62 -4.23 0.47
N PHE A 81 -15.30 -4.13 1.76
CA PHE A 81 -16.15 -4.65 2.84
C PHE A 81 -17.52 -3.95 2.88
N GLU A 82 -17.57 -2.63 2.81
CA GLU A 82 -18.83 -1.88 2.82
C GLU A 82 -19.68 -2.14 1.56
N TYR A 83 -19.02 -2.36 0.41
CA TYR A 83 -19.71 -2.74 -0.81
C TYR A 83 -20.34 -4.15 -0.68
N GLN A 84 -19.61 -5.14 -0.17
CA GLN A 84 -20.14 -6.50 0.10
C GLN A 84 -21.35 -6.48 1.04
N LYS A 85 -21.26 -5.68 2.11
CA LYS A 85 -22.36 -5.49 3.06
C LYS A 85 -23.58 -4.88 2.39
N SER A 86 -23.40 -3.87 1.55
CA SER A 86 -24.47 -3.20 0.82
C SER A 86 -25.15 -4.14 -0.17
N GLU A 87 -24.36 -4.95 -0.89
CA GLU A 87 -24.87 -5.94 -1.84
C GLU A 87 -25.69 -7.05 -1.14
N ALA A 88 -25.25 -7.50 0.04
CA ALA A 88 -25.99 -8.47 0.85
C ALA A 88 -27.36 -7.90 1.30
N LEU A 89 -27.38 -6.67 1.82
CA LEU A 89 -28.61 -5.99 2.24
C LEU A 89 -29.59 -5.79 1.09
N VAL A 90 -29.12 -5.37 -0.08
CA VAL A 90 -29.97 -5.21 -1.27
C VAL A 90 -30.52 -6.56 -1.73
N SER A 91 -29.67 -7.60 -1.74
CA SER A 91 -30.07 -8.95 -2.14
C SER A 91 -31.16 -9.53 -1.22
N GLU A 92 -31.10 -9.24 0.06
CA GLU A 92 -32.13 -9.64 1.03
C GLU A 92 -33.45 -8.92 0.78
N LYS A 93 -33.44 -7.58 0.67
CA LYS A 93 -34.63 -6.78 0.37
C LYS A 93 -35.31 -7.16 -0.95
N VAL A 94 -34.53 -7.48 -1.98
CA VAL A 94 -35.07 -7.92 -3.28
C VAL A 94 -35.80 -9.27 -3.15
N LYS A 95 -35.37 -10.16 -2.26
CA LYS A 95 -36.08 -11.41 -1.98
C LYS A 95 -37.40 -11.15 -1.25
N GLU A 96 -37.42 -10.21 -0.31
CA GLU A 96 -38.64 -9.83 0.44
C GLU A 96 -39.72 -9.24 -0.46
N VAL A 97 -39.35 -8.40 -1.45
CA VAL A 97 -40.30 -7.75 -2.38
C VAL A 97 -40.87 -8.72 -3.44
N LYS A 98 -40.25 -9.89 -3.61
CA LYS A 98 -40.67 -10.91 -4.57
C LYS A 98 -41.62 -11.96 -3.98
N LEU A 99 -42.05 -11.79 -2.72
CA LEU A 99 -43.17 -12.47 -2.10
C LEU A 99 -44.44 -11.62 -2.27
#